data_AF-A0A932R3J9-F1
#
_entry.id   AF-A0A932R3J9-F1
#
_cell.length_a   1.000
_cell.length_b   1.000
_cell.length_c   1.000
_cell.angle_alpha   90.00
_cell.angle_beta   90.00
_cell.angle_gamma   90.00
#
_symmetry.space_group_name_H-M   'P 1'
#
loop_
_entity.id
_entity.type
_entity.pdbx_description
1 polymer ?
#
loop_
_entity_poly.entity_id
_entity_poly.type
_entity_poly.pdbx_seq_one_letter_code
_entity_poly.pdbx_strand_id
1 'polypeptide(L)'
;MAGPITTNPKEVAHLFRDMGIVGAGGAGFPAYFKYLRPTPILIVNCEEGEPGYEGDKLLLRTYTDQFKEVLDALKSIFKFQRIVIGAKEKDKEMLDALSKSHGFEMAYSPSTYGYGEERWLTKAVTGKEIQGRDLPASVGVTVSNVETLYNMYLALFRNKPVIDKYLNVYGEVTKPTVFCAPVGTFSIDLLCQAGIDTSRHHHLMLIDGGPMMGDLADVSLHALLKKTNGLLVVDKAKYVADQVAFKELPGQAPPTWEDTLPRIMEKLGLLKYLKWHPDTIHDVRDQIERVRLYLNHAITPIVKSSIPVVRAGDKVKRGQLVAKPIDGAIEDIKTLSVALHASLDGVVKEVTDTYIVLQKV
;
A
#
# COMPACT_ATOMS: atom_id res chain seq x y z
N MET A 1 -7.74 -27.43 -0.61
CA MET A 1 -6.39 -27.21 -1.17
C MET A 1 -6.57 -26.42 -2.46
N ALA A 2 -5.81 -25.33 -2.65
CA ALA A 2 -5.79 -24.66 -3.95
C ALA A 2 -5.24 -25.64 -5.00
N GLY A 3 -5.80 -25.62 -6.22
CA GLY A 3 -5.30 -26.43 -7.32
C GLY A 3 -3.85 -26.08 -7.70
N PRO A 4 -3.23 -26.82 -8.64
CA PRO A 4 -1.89 -26.51 -9.11
C PRO A 4 -1.84 -25.07 -9.66
N ILE A 5 -0.85 -24.30 -9.20
CA ILE A 5 -0.63 -22.93 -9.64
C ILE A 5 -0.12 -22.95 -11.08
N THR A 6 -0.71 -22.13 -11.96
CA THR A 6 -0.18 -21.97 -13.31
C THR A 6 1.25 -21.43 -13.26
N THR A 7 2.13 -22.04 -14.04
CA THR A 7 3.52 -21.60 -14.18
C THR A 7 3.75 -20.67 -15.37
N ASN A 8 2.69 -20.33 -16.12
CA ASN A 8 2.77 -19.43 -17.27
C ASN A 8 2.75 -17.96 -16.81
N PRO A 9 3.83 -17.18 -17.03
CA PRO A 9 3.91 -15.78 -16.59
C PRO A 9 2.74 -14.90 -17.04
N LYS A 10 2.24 -15.11 -18.27
CA LYS A 10 1.13 -14.32 -18.80
C LYS A 10 -0.18 -14.64 -18.08
N GLU A 11 -0.46 -15.92 -17.83
CA GLU A 11 -1.66 -16.33 -17.08
C GLU A 11 -1.61 -15.82 -15.63
N VAL A 12 -0.43 -15.83 -15.01
CA VAL A 12 -0.24 -15.25 -13.67
C VAL A 12 -0.45 -13.73 -13.68
N ALA A 13 0.00 -13.01 -14.73
CA ALA A 13 -0.29 -11.59 -14.86
C ALA A 13 -1.81 -11.32 -15.02
N HIS A 14 -2.51 -12.13 -15.82
CA HIS A 14 -3.98 -12.07 -15.91
C HIS A 14 -4.63 -12.31 -14.55
N LEU A 15 -4.20 -13.34 -13.81
CA LEU A 15 -4.65 -13.60 -12.45
C LEU A 15 -4.43 -12.39 -11.54
N PHE A 16 -3.28 -11.72 -11.60
CA PHE A 16 -3.01 -10.54 -10.78
C PHE A 16 -3.94 -9.37 -11.09
N ARG A 17 -4.26 -9.14 -12.37
CA ARG A 17 -5.26 -8.14 -12.78
C ARG A 17 -6.64 -8.49 -12.24
N ASP A 18 -7.03 -9.75 -12.42
CA ASP A 18 -8.37 -10.25 -12.12
C ASP A 18 -8.58 -10.44 -10.61
N MET A 19 -7.52 -10.59 -9.81
CA MET A 19 -7.54 -10.56 -8.35
C MET A 19 -7.44 -9.14 -7.78
N GLY A 20 -7.26 -8.14 -8.65
CA GLY A 20 -7.28 -6.74 -8.25
C GLY A 20 -5.97 -6.25 -7.62
N ILE A 21 -4.82 -6.86 -7.94
CA ILE A 21 -3.54 -6.55 -7.29
C ILE A 21 -2.93 -5.27 -7.87
N VAL A 22 -2.69 -4.31 -6.98
CA VAL A 22 -2.02 -3.04 -7.26
C VAL A 22 -0.82 -2.88 -6.33
N GLY A 23 0.10 -1.99 -6.68
CA GLY A 23 1.18 -1.57 -5.81
C GLY A 23 0.63 -0.92 -4.54
N ALA A 24 0.61 -1.68 -3.44
CA ALA A 24 0.21 -1.25 -2.11
C ALA A 24 1.28 -0.39 -1.41
N GLY A 25 2.15 0.27 -2.17
CA GLY A 25 3.21 1.18 -1.69
C GLY A 25 2.84 2.66 -1.77
N GLY A 26 1.58 3.00 -2.01
CA GLY A 26 1.10 4.40 -2.16
C GLY A 26 0.68 4.79 -3.58
N ALA A 27 1.39 4.37 -4.63
CA ALA A 27 1.05 4.76 -6.01
C ALA A 27 -0.13 3.99 -6.62
N GLY A 28 -0.38 2.75 -6.16
CA GLY A 28 -1.46 1.90 -6.69
C GLY A 28 -1.26 1.43 -8.13
N PHE A 29 -0.03 1.45 -8.67
CA PHE A 29 0.21 0.99 -10.04
C PHE A 29 -0.17 -0.50 -10.22
N PRO A 30 -0.91 -0.92 -11.27
CA PRO A 30 -1.34 -2.30 -11.44
C PRO A 30 -0.16 -3.26 -11.49
N ALA A 31 -0.14 -4.22 -10.54
CA ALA A 31 1.03 -5.06 -10.38
C ALA A 31 1.28 -5.91 -11.63
N TYR A 32 0.21 -6.48 -12.22
CA TYR A 32 0.30 -7.33 -13.40
C TYR A 32 1.13 -6.73 -14.53
N PHE A 33 1.08 -5.41 -14.73
CA PHE A 33 1.77 -4.74 -15.83
C PHE A 33 3.30 -4.80 -15.67
N LYS A 34 3.80 -4.78 -14.42
CA LYS A 34 5.22 -5.02 -14.11
C LYS A 34 5.62 -6.47 -14.43
N TYR A 35 4.73 -7.42 -14.21
CA TYR A 35 4.98 -8.86 -14.37
C TYR A 35 4.69 -9.40 -15.78
N LEU A 36 4.10 -8.59 -16.67
CA LEU A 36 4.07 -8.90 -18.11
C LEU A 36 5.47 -8.85 -18.74
N ARG A 37 6.35 -8.01 -18.19
CA ARG A 37 7.73 -7.80 -18.65
C ARG A 37 8.67 -7.77 -17.43
N PRO A 38 8.78 -8.89 -16.69
CA PRO A 38 9.62 -8.93 -15.51
C PRO A 38 11.08 -8.71 -15.91
N THR A 39 11.81 -8.02 -15.06
CA THR A 39 13.26 -7.85 -15.23
C THR A 39 14.03 -8.93 -14.45
N PRO A 40 15.35 -9.09 -14.66
CA PRO A 40 16.12 -10.16 -14.01
C PRO A 40 16.13 -10.11 -12.48
N ILE A 41 15.98 -8.92 -11.88
CA ILE A 41 16.05 -8.71 -10.43
C ILE A 41 14.69 -8.23 -9.91
N LEU A 42 14.18 -8.89 -8.87
CA LEU A 42 13.05 -8.41 -8.05
C LEU A 42 13.58 -7.81 -6.75
N ILE A 43 13.17 -6.58 -6.47
CA ILE A 43 13.34 -5.94 -5.17
C ILE A 43 12.01 -5.95 -4.43
N VAL A 44 12.02 -6.52 -3.23
CA VAL A 44 10.94 -6.41 -2.24
C VAL A 44 11.19 -5.14 -1.43
N ASN A 45 10.45 -4.08 -1.72
CA ASN A 45 10.60 -2.80 -1.02
C ASN A 45 9.91 -2.85 0.36
N CYS A 46 10.75 -2.89 1.40
CA CYS A 46 10.42 -2.87 2.82
C CYS A 46 11.03 -1.61 3.51
N GLU A 47 11.31 -0.54 2.75
CA GLU A 47 11.97 0.67 3.29
C GLU A 47 11.07 1.53 4.16
N GLU A 48 9.77 1.56 3.86
CA GLU A 48 8.77 2.41 4.51
C GLU A 48 9.23 3.87 4.65
N GLY A 49 9.24 4.60 3.52
CA GLY A 49 9.71 5.98 3.41
C GLY A 49 8.92 7.05 4.12
N GLU A 50 7.82 6.70 4.77
CA GLU A 50 7.03 7.63 5.58
C GLU A 50 7.35 7.46 7.06
N PRO A 51 7.59 8.56 7.80
CA PRO A 51 7.79 8.50 9.24
C PRO A 51 6.59 7.87 9.96
N GLY A 52 6.91 6.90 10.84
CA GLY A 52 5.92 6.18 11.62
C GLY A 52 5.22 5.06 10.85
N TYR A 53 5.76 4.61 9.72
CA TYR A 53 5.27 3.41 9.04
C TYR A 53 6.09 2.19 9.47
N GLU A 54 5.37 1.15 9.90
CA GLU A 54 5.92 -0.13 10.35
C GLU A 54 5.14 -1.35 9.80
N GLY A 55 4.11 -1.08 9.01
CA GLY A 55 3.14 -2.06 8.53
C GLY A 55 3.78 -3.11 7.63
N ASP A 56 4.63 -2.70 6.68
CA ASP A 56 5.30 -3.64 5.78
C ASP A 56 6.28 -4.55 6.55
N LYS A 57 7.09 -3.96 7.45
CA LYS A 57 8.02 -4.73 8.29
C LYS A 57 7.30 -5.72 9.18
N LEU A 58 6.21 -5.30 9.83
CA LEU A 58 5.37 -6.16 10.63
C LEU A 58 4.71 -7.26 9.80
N LEU A 59 4.23 -6.95 8.60
CA LEU A 59 3.63 -7.94 7.70
C LEU A 59 4.65 -9.01 7.29
N LEU A 60 5.87 -8.59 6.93
CA LEU A 60 6.98 -9.49 6.59
C LEU A 60 7.34 -10.44 7.75
N ARG A 61 7.39 -9.92 8.98
CA ARG A 61 7.65 -10.70 10.20
C ARG A 61 6.51 -11.64 10.58
N THR A 62 5.26 -11.21 10.35
CA THR A 62 4.08 -11.98 10.74
C THR A 62 3.85 -13.15 9.79
N TYR A 63 4.13 -12.96 8.50
CA TYR A 63 3.83 -13.93 7.44
C TYR A 63 5.08 -14.42 6.72
N THR A 64 6.17 -14.60 7.45
CA THR A 64 7.50 -14.90 6.89
C THR A 64 7.52 -16.17 6.03
N ASP A 65 6.83 -17.23 6.46
CA ASP A 65 6.70 -18.48 5.69
C ASP A 65 5.98 -18.25 4.35
N GLN A 66 4.91 -17.46 4.37
CA GLN A 66 4.15 -17.14 3.16
C GLN A 66 4.96 -16.27 2.21
N PHE A 67 5.81 -15.38 2.74
CA PHE A 67 6.77 -14.64 1.93
C PHE A 67 7.79 -15.58 1.30
N LYS A 68 8.33 -16.56 2.03
CA LYS A 68 9.23 -17.56 1.44
C LYS A 68 8.56 -18.30 0.28
N GLU A 69 7.34 -18.78 0.50
CA GLU A 69 6.56 -19.53 -0.49
C GLU A 69 6.28 -18.72 -1.76
N VAL A 70 5.83 -17.46 -1.62
CA VAL A 70 5.53 -16.62 -2.78
C VAL A 70 6.79 -16.16 -3.51
N LEU A 71 7.87 -15.84 -2.81
CA LEU A 71 9.12 -15.44 -3.46
C LEU A 71 9.73 -16.59 -4.27
N ASP A 72 9.68 -17.83 -3.75
CA ASP A 72 10.11 -19.02 -4.50
C ASP A 72 9.25 -19.25 -5.74
N ALA A 73 7.93 -19.13 -5.61
CA ALA A 73 7.01 -19.27 -6.74
C ALA A 73 7.26 -18.20 -7.80
N LEU A 74 7.39 -16.92 -7.39
CA LEU A 74 7.69 -15.83 -8.32
C LEU A 74 9.04 -16.02 -9.00
N LYS A 75 10.07 -16.49 -8.29
CA LYS A 75 11.38 -16.84 -8.86
C LYS A 75 11.23 -17.90 -9.95
N SER A 76 10.45 -18.95 -9.69
CA SER A 76 10.24 -20.05 -10.63
C SER A 76 9.40 -19.65 -11.84
N ILE A 77 8.31 -18.90 -11.63
CA ILE A 77 7.37 -18.46 -12.68
C ILE A 77 8.05 -17.45 -13.59
N PHE A 78 8.57 -16.36 -13.03
CA PHE A 78 9.10 -15.23 -13.79
C PHE A 78 10.60 -15.32 -14.07
N LYS A 79 11.26 -16.41 -13.64
CA LYS A 79 12.69 -16.67 -13.85
C LYS A 79 13.59 -15.54 -13.32
N PHE A 80 13.21 -14.94 -12.20
CA PHE A 80 14.07 -13.96 -11.52
C PHE A 80 15.43 -14.59 -11.19
N GLN A 81 16.50 -13.94 -11.61
CA GLN A 81 17.87 -14.37 -11.32
C GLN A 81 18.21 -14.10 -9.85
N ARG A 82 17.67 -13.00 -9.31
CA ARG A 82 17.92 -12.54 -7.95
C ARG A 82 16.67 -11.89 -7.36
N ILE A 83 16.40 -12.15 -6.09
CA ILE A 83 15.31 -11.55 -5.33
C ILE A 83 15.94 -10.99 -4.05
N VAL A 84 15.77 -9.69 -3.79
CA VAL A 84 16.39 -9.01 -2.65
C VAL A 84 15.33 -8.24 -1.87
N ILE A 85 15.33 -8.37 -0.55
CA ILE A 85 14.54 -7.54 0.34
C ILE A 85 15.34 -6.30 0.68
N GLY A 86 14.78 -5.15 0.32
CA GLY A 86 15.34 -3.84 0.57
C GLY A 86 14.74 -3.17 1.78
N ALA A 87 15.56 -2.68 2.70
CA ALA A 87 15.12 -1.98 3.90
C ALA A 87 16.12 -0.88 4.30
N LYS A 88 15.80 -0.11 5.34
CA LYS A 88 16.73 0.89 5.88
C LYS A 88 17.71 0.25 6.87
N GLU A 89 18.91 0.82 6.98
CA GLU A 89 19.95 0.35 7.91
C GLU A 89 19.49 0.24 9.37
N LYS A 90 18.58 1.12 9.82
CA LYS A 90 18.00 1.10 11.16
C LYS A 90 17.27 -0.22 11.49
N ASP A 91 16.76 -0.91 10.47
CA ASP A 91 15.97 -2.13 10.61
C ASP A 91 16.83 -3.40 10.44
N LYS A 92 18.14 -3.24 10.21
CA LYS A 92 19.07 -4.33 9.87
C LYS A 92 19.12 -5.43 10.92
N GLU A 93 19.20 -5.09 12.20
CA GLU A 93 19.31 -6.09 13.27
C GLU A 93 18.10 -7.04 13.26
N MET A 94 16.91 -6.47 13.14
CA MET A 94 15.64 -7.19 13.09
C MET A 94 15.54 -8.07 11.82
N LEU A 95 15.87 -7.51 10.66
CA LEU A 95 15.68 -8.21 9.37
C LEU A 95 16.80 -9.23 9.07
N ASP A 96 18.02 -9.05 9.59
CA ASP A 96 19.09 -10.04 9.48
C ASP A 96 18.74 -11.35 10.20
N ALA A 97 17.92 -11.30 11.26
CA ALA A 97 17.41 -12.50 11.93
C ALA A 97 16.44 -13.28 11.02
N LEU A 98 15.58 -12.58 10.28
CA LEU A 98 14.69 -13.19 9.28
C LEU A 98 15.47 -13.75 8.10
N SER A 99 16.48 -13.01 7.62
CA SER A 99 17.38 -13.46 6.55
C SER A 99 18.06 -14.79 6.90
N LYS A 100 18.65 -14.90 8.09
CA LYS A 100 19.33 -16.13 8.54
C LYS A 100 18.40 -17.33 8.66
N SER A 101 17.15 -17.11 9.08
CA SER A 101 16.18 -18.19 9.31
C SER A 101 15.51 -18.69 8.03
N HIS A 102 15.29 -17.81 7.03
CA HIS A 102 14.51 -18.14 5.83
C HIS A 102 15.30 -18.06 4.52
N GLY A 103 16.58 -17.65 4.59
CA GLY A 103 17.45 -17.53 3.41
C GLY A 103 17.12 -16.34 2.53
N PHE A 104 16.56 -15.26 3.09
CA PHE A 104 16.33 -14.03 2.33
C PHE A 104 17.62 -13.27 2.09
N GLU A 105 17.79 -12.78 0.88
CA GLU A 105 18.86 -11.85 0.55
C GLU A 105 18.43 -10.42 0.93
N MET A 106 19.26 -9.71 1.68
CA MET A 106 18.98 -8.35 2.16
C MET A 106 19.87 -7.32 1.49
N ALA A 107 19.33 -6.14 1.22
CA ALA A 107 20.07 -4.93 0.90
C ALA A 107 19.57 -3.77 1.74
N TYR A 108 20.49 -2.91 2.17
CA TYR A 108 20.17 -1.80 3.07
C TYR A 108 20.49 -0.45 2.42
N SER A 109 19.56 0.49 2.55
CA SER A 109 19.75 1.89 2.20
C SER A 109 19.99 2.73 3.45
N PRO A 110 20.64 3.92 3.32
CA PRO A 110 20.83 4.83 4.45
C PRO A 110 19.52 5.14 5.17
N SER A 111 19.60 5.33 6.49
CA SER A 111 18.41 5.64 7.32
C SER A 111 18.00 7.12 7.24
N THR A 112 17.88 7.64 6.02
CA THR A 112 17.31 8.96 5.75
C THR A 112 15.91 8.79 5.14
N TYR A 113 15.08 9.81 5.27
CA TYR A 113 13.76 9.86 4.63
C TYR A 113 13.83 10.93 3.55
N GLY A 114 13.38 10.61 2.34
CA GLY A 114 13.47 11.57 1.24
C GLY A 114 12.89 11.06 -0.07
N TYR A 115 12.95 11.91 -1.09
CA TYR A 115 12.51 11.54 -2.43
C TYR A 115 13.50 10.59 -3.10
N GLY A 116 12.98 9.53 -3.74
CA GLY A 116 13.81 8.60 -4.52
C GLY A 116 14.44 7.46 -3.72
N GLU A 117 13.83 7.01 -2.63
CA GLU A 117 14.29 5.82 -1.87
C GLU A 117 14.44 4.58 -2.77
N GLU A 118 13.50 4.39 -3.71
CA GLU A 118 13.58 3.33 -4.72
C GLU A 118 14.87 3.42 -5.57
N ARG A 119 15.44 4.62 -5.75
CA ARG A 119 16.73 4.81 -6.44
C ARG A 119 17.91 4.41 -5.56
N TRP A 120 17.88 4.77 -4.27
CA TRP A 120 18.88 4.33 -3.30
C TRP A 120 18.92 2.82 -3.21
N LEU A 121 17.75 2.21 -3.10
CA LEU A 121 17.64 0.76 -3.02
C LEU A 121 18.07 0.08 -4.31
N THR A 122 17.67 0.62 -5.47
CA THR A 122 18.13 0.12 -6.76
C THR A 122 19.66 0.20 -6.90
N LYS A 123 20.27 1.31 -6.46
CA LYS A 123 21.73 1.46 -6.43
C LYS A 123 22.39 0.48 -5.45
N ALA A 124 21.82 0.29 -4.26
CA ALA A 124 22.32 -0.65 -3.27
C ALA A 124 22.31 -2.10 -3.78
N VAL A 125 21.29 -2.48 -4.56
CA VAL A 125 21.15 -3.82 -5.11
C VAL A 125 21.98 -4.03 -6.37
N THR A 126 22.01 -3.06 -7.28
CA THR A 126 22.58 -3.23 -8.63
C THR A 126 23.93 -2.55 -8.86
N GLY A 127 24.32 -1.63 -7.99
CA GLY A 127 25.43 -0.71 -8.22
C GLY A 127 25.17 0.37 -9.27
N LYS A 128 23.98 0.40 -9.90
CA LYS A 128 23.63 1.32 -10.99
C LYS A 128 22.70 2.42 -10.50
N GLU A 129 22.89 3.62 -11.05
CA GLU A 129 22.01 4.76 -10.82
C GLU A 129 20.92 4.86 -11.90
N ILE A 130 19.70 5.15 -11.47
CA ILE A 130 18.59 5.48 -12.37
C ILE A 130 18.77 6.93 -12.85
N GLN A 131 18.93 7.11 -14.15
CA GLN A 131 19.17 8.41 -14.78
C GLN A 131 17.87 9.19 -14.99
N GLY A 132 17.93 10.51 -14.84
CA GLY A 132 16.82 11.41 -15.19
C GLY A 132 15.47 11.01 -14.57
N ARG A 133 14.48 10.74 -15.41
CA ARG A 133 13.11 10.30 -15.05
C ARG A 133 12.86 8.82 -15.36
N ASP A 134 13.91 8.04 -15.59
CA ASP A 134 13.76 6.62 -15.91
C ASP A 134 13.17 5.84 -14.73
N LEU A 135 12.62 4.67 -15.06
CA LEU A 135 12.08 3.73 -14.08
C LEU A 135 13.13 2.69 -13.70
N PRO A 136 13.04 2.02 -12.54
CA PRO A 136 13.95 0.93 -12.14
C PRO A 136 14.11 -0.17 -13.20
N ALA A 137 13.10 -0.37 -14.03
CA ALA A 137 13.14 -1.32 -15.13
C ALA A 137 14.28 -1.02 -16.14
N SER A 138 14.71 0.24 -16.29
CA SER A 138 15.82 0.63 -17.19
C SER A 138 17.17 0.07 -16.76
N VAL A 139 17.32 -0.27 -15.47
CA VAL A 139 18.53 -0.90 -14.91
C VAL A 139 18.31 -2.37 -14.55
N GLY A 140 17.22 -2.98 -15.04
CA GLY A 140 16.95 -4.41 -14.89
C GLY A 140 16.27 -4.79 -13.57
N VAL A 141 15.55 -3.86 -12.94
CA VAL A 141 14.91 -4.06 -11.64
C VAL A 141 13.39 -3.91 -11.71
N THR A 142 12.70 -4.87 -11.10
CA THR A 142 11.28 -4.84 -10.82
C THR A 142 11.15 -4.61 -9.32
N VAL A 143 10.43 -3.58 -8.90
CA VAL A 143 10.23 -3.28 -7.49
C VAL A 143 8.77 -3.54 -7.11
N SER A 144 8.56 -4.30 -6.05
CA SER A 144 7.24 -4.56 -5.46
C SER A 144 7.28 -4.32 -3.96
N ASN A 145 6.30 -3.59 -3.45
CA ASN A 145 6.11 -3.39 -2.01
C ASN A 145 5.71 -4.73 -1.32
N VAL A 146 6.01 -4.85 -0.03
CA VAL A 146 5.76 -6.06 0.78
C VAL A 146 4.29 -6.50 0.74
N GLU A 147 3.34 -5.61 1.02
CA GLU A 147 1.90 -5.95 0.96
C GLU A 147 1.45 -6.34 -0.46
N THR A 148 2.08 -5.78 -1.50
CA THR A 148 1.80 -6.18 -2.89
C THR A 148 2.13 -7.66 -3.11
N LEU A 149 3.27 -8.13 -2.60
CA LEU A 149 3.69 -9.52 -2.71
C LEU A 149 2.86 -10.45 -1.80
N TYR A 150 2.46 -9.97 -0.63
CA TYR A 150 1.52 -10.71 0.21
C TYR A 150 0.16 -10.90 -0.48
N ASN A 151 -0.33 -9.89 -1.19
CA ASN A 151 -1.52 -10.02 -2.02
C ASN A 151 -1.32 -11.03 -3.19
N MET A 152 -0.11 -11.12 -3.77
CA MET A 152 0.21 -12.17 -4.74
C MET A 152 0.19 -13.56 -4.11
N TYR A 153 0.68 -13.71 -2.88
CA TYR A 153 0.56 -14.97 -2.13
C TYR A 153 -0.92 -15.36 -1.97
N LEU A 154 -1.75 -14.43 -1.50
CA LEU A 154 -3.18 -14.66 -1.33
C LEU A 154 -3.88 -15.04 -2.64
N ALA A 155 -3.53 -14.39 -3.75
CA ALA A 155 -4.05 -14.73 -5.07
C ALA A 155 -3.62 -16.14 -5.51
N LEU A 156 -2.34 -16.46 -5.46
CA LEU A 156 -1.76 -17.70 -5.99
C LEU A 156 -2.14 -18.93 -5.14
N PHE A 157 -2.04 -18.81 -3.82
CA PHE A 157 -2.12 -19.96 -2.91
C PHE A 157 -3.47 -20.06 -2.20
N ARG A 158 -4.23 -18.96 -2.14
CA ARG A 158 -5.50 -18.90 -1.39
C ARG A 158 -6.70 -18.53 -2.27
N ASN A 159 -6.48 -18.26 -3.57
CA ASN A 159 -7.52 -17.78 -4.48
C ASN A 159 -8.31 -16.59 -3.89
N LYS A 160 -7.60 -15.70 -3.20
CA LYS A 160 -8.19 -14.59 -2.46
C LYS A 160 -7.82 -13.26 -3.15
N PRO A 161 -8.82 -12.48 -3.63
CA PRO A 161 -8.56 -11.17 -4.23
C PRO A 161 -8.16 -10.13 -3.18
N VAL A 162 -7.72 -8.96 -3.64
CA VAL A 162 -7.38 -7.83 -2.75
C VAL A 162 -8.65 -7.19 -2.20
N ILE A 163 -9.00 -7.62 -0.98
CA ILE A 163 -10.18 -7.18 -0.23
C ILE A 163 -9.86 -6.68 1.18
N ASP A 164 -8.62 -6.87 1.63
CA ASP A 164 -8.11 -6.39 2.91
C ASP A 164 -6.97 -5.39 2.65
N LYS A 165 -6.80 -4.43 3.56
CA LYS A 165 -5.68 -3.47 3.57
C LYS A 165 -4.97 -3.51 4.91
N TYR A 166 -3.65 -3.50 4.86
CA TYR A 166 -2.79 -3.29 6.03
C TYR A 166 -2.32 -1.83 6.05
N LEU A 167 -2.50 -1.14 7.17
CA LEU A 167 -2.19 0.30 7.23
C LEU A 167 -1.85 0.78 8.63
N ASN A 168 -0.99 1.79 8.68
CA ASN A 168 -0.61 2.49 9.90
C ASN A 168 -1.67 3.55 10.26
N VAL A 169 -2.09 3.65 11.52
CA VAL A 169 -2.93 4.74 12.00
C VAL A 169 -2.25 5.35 13.22
N TYR A 170 -1.91 6.64 13.14
CA TYR A 170 -1.02 7.31 14.09
C TYR A 170 -1.26 8.84 14.12
N GLY A 171 -0.56 9.54 15.02
CA GLY A 171 -0.76 10.97 15.29
C GLY A 171 -1.61 11.22 16.54
N GLU A 172 -2.69 11.99 16.40
CA GLU A 172 -3.69 12.27 17.46
C GLU A 172 -4.61 11.06 17.70
N VAL A 173 -4.00 9.94 18.09
CA VAL A 173 -4.65 8.66 18.45
C VAL A 173 -4.20 8.23 19.83
N THR A 174 -4.99 7.39 20.52
CA THR A 174 -4.61 6.84 21.83
C THR A 174 -3.36 5.97 21.74
N LYS A 175 -3.29 5.13 20.69
CA LYS A 175 -2.15 4.25 20.44
C LYS A 175 -1.91 4.10 18.93
N PRO A 176 -0.68 4.32 18.42
CA PRO A 176 -0.36 4.02 17.04
C PRO A 176 -0.57 2.52 16.78
N THR A 177 -1.25 2.20 15.69
CA THR A 177 -1.71 0.84 15.43
C THR A 177 -1.55 0.51 13.96
N VAL A 178 -1.06 -0.70 13.67
CA VAL A 178 -1.15 -1.29 12.33
C VAL A 178 -2.44 -2.08 12.27
N PHE A 179 -3.38 -1.65 11.45
CA PHE A 179 -4.67 -2.32 11.28
C PHE A 179 -4.66 -3.27 10.09
N CYS A 180 -5.47 -4.31 10.16
CA CYS A 180 -5.99 -5.03 9.00
C CYS A 180 -7.49 -4.73 8.89
N ALA A 181 -7.90 -4.05 7.81
CA ALA A 181 -9.27 -3.62 7.60
C ALA A 181 -9.75 -3.98 6.19
N PRO A 182 -11.07 -4.13 5.95
CA PRO A 182 -11.60 -4.30 4.61
C PRO A 182 -11.26 -3.09 3.72
N VAL A 183 -10.93 -3.34 2.46
CA VAL A 183 -10.81 -2.25 1.46
C VAL A 183 -12.13 -1.49 1.40
N GLY A 184 -12.06 -0.16 1.36
CA GLY A 184 -13.22 0.72 1.39
C GLY A 184 -13.78 1.02 2.78
N THR A 185 -13.16 0.54 3.86
CA THR A 185 -13.53 0.98 5.23
C THR A 185 -13.48 2.50 5.32
N PHE A 186 -14.48 3.14 5.91
CA PHE A 186 -14.43 4.58 6.12
C PHE A 186 -13.37 4.91 7.19
N SER A 187 -12.60 5.98 6.97
CA SER A 187 -11.59 6.41 7.94
C SER A 187 -12.20 6.66 9.31
N ILE A 188 -13.39 7.28 9.38
CA ILE A 188 -14.11 7.52 10.65
C ILE A 188 -14.36 6.22 11.45
N ASP A 189 -14.71 5.13 10.78
CA ASP A 189 -14.97 3.85 11.45
C ASP A 189 -13.66 3.29 12.02
N LEU A 190 -12.55 3.44 11.28
CA LEU A 190 -11.22 3.03 11.72
C LEU A 190 -10.67 3.90 12.86
N LEU A 191 -10.91 5.21 12.83
CA LEU A 191 -10.53 6.13 13.92
C LEU A 191 -11.26 5.80 15.21
N CYS A 192 -12.54 5.40 15.12
CA CYS A 192 -13.29 4.90 16.27
C CYS A 192 -12.63 3.65 16.87
N GLN A 193 -12.19 2.70 16.02
CA GLN A 193 -11.41 1.53 16.49
C GLN A 193 -10.04 1.93 17.08
N ALA A 194 -9.46 3.05 16.66
CA ALA A 194 -8.23 3.61 17.22
C ALA A 194 -8.44 4.40 18.53
N GLY A 195 -9.67 4.41 19.08
CA GLY A 195 -10.02 5.06 20.34
C GLY A 195 -10.32 6.55 20.24
N ILE A 196 -10.52 7.09 19.04
CA ILE A 196 -10.89 8.49 18.84
C ILE A 196 -12.40 8.67 18.96
N ASP A 197 -12.84 9.68 19.70
CA ASP A 197 -14.22 10.15 19.68
C ASP A 197 -14.51 10.88 18.36
N THR A 198 -15.14 10.16 17.43
CA THR A 198 -15.44 10.67 16.09
C THR A 198 -16.70 11.53 16.03
N SER A 199 -17.48 11.64 17.12
CA SER A 199 -18.63 12.55 17.19
C SER A 199 -18.21 14.02 17.03
N ARG A 200 -16.96 14.34 17.33
CA ARG A 200 -16.37 15.68 17.24
C ARG A 200 -15.29 15.80 16.17
N HIS A 201 -15.27 14.94 15.15
CA HIS A 201 -14.17 14.85 14.16
C HIS A 201 -13.81 16.14 13.39
N HIS A 202 -14.63 17.21 13.43
CA HIS A 202 -14.36 18.47 12.71
C HIS A 202 -13.06 19.20 13.11
N HIS A 203 -12.50 18.90 14.29
CA HIS A 203 -11.20 19.42 14.72
C HIS A 203 -10.02 18.58 14.19
N LEU A 204 -10.29 17.41 13.61
CA LEU A 204 -9.28 16.53 13.07
C LEU A 204 -9.07 16.79 11.59
N MET A 205 -7.85 16.51 11.15
CA MET A 205 -7.47 16.47 9.76
C MET A 205 -6.80 15.12 9.50
N LEU A 206 -7.12 14.52 8.35
CA LEU A 206 -6.57 13.24 7.92
C LEU A 206 -5.61 13.44 6.76
N ILE A 207 -4.45 12.81 6.84
CA ILE A 207 -3.48 12.75 5.74
C ILE A 207 -3.30 11.27 5.37
N ASP A 208 -3.77 10.88 4.17
CA ASP A 208 -3.56 9.52 3.62
C ASP A 208 -2.23 9.49 2.87
N GLY A 209 -1.28 8.70 3.36
CA GLY A 209 0.06 8.58 2.75
C GLY A 209 1.16 9.26 3.54
N GLY A 210 0.92 9.65 4.80
CA GLY A 210 1.95 10.17 5.70
C GLY A 210 2.31 11.64 5.47
N PRO A 211 3.19 12.23 6.31
CA PRO A 211 3.47 13.66 6.29
C PRO A 211 4.26 14.12 5.07
N MET A 212 4.90 13.23 4.29
CA MET A 212 5.77 13.61 3.17
C MET A 212 5.04 13.56 1.83
N MET A 213 4.40 12.44 1.52
CA MET A 213 3.73 12.21 0.22
C MET A 213 2.20 12.16 0.32
N GLY A 214 1.64 12.33 1.51
CA GLY A 214 0.21 12.12 1.73
C GLY A 214 -0.69 13.25 1.24
N ASP A 215 -1.90 12.86 0.87
CA ASP A 215 -2.97 13.76 0.45
C ASP A 215 -3.90 14.10 1.62
N LEU A 216 -4.35 15.35 1.68
CA LEU A 216 -5.39 15.76 2.62
C LEU A 216 -6.71 15.07 2.29
N ALA A 217 -7.32 14.46 3.29
CA ALA A 217 -8.56 13.72 3.18
C ALA A 217 -9.63 14.25 4.15
N ASP A 218 -10.88 14.23 3.71
CA ASP A 218 -12.02 14.49 4.58
C ASP A 218 -12.24 13.29 5.51
N VAL A 219 -12.13 13.51 6.82
CA VAL A 219 -12.24 12.47 7.86
C VAL A 219 -13.57 11.70 7.77
N SER A 220 -14.66 12.36 7.35
CA SER A 220 -16.00 11.77 7.33
C SER A 220 -16.34 11.03 6.03
N LEU A 221 -15.68 11.40 4.93
CA LEU A 221 -15.99 10.89 3.59
C LEU A 221 -14.95 9.91 3.04
N HIS A 222 -13.71 10.01 3.51
CA HIS A 222 -12.61 9.19 3.02
C HIS A 222 -12.80 7.72 3.38
N ALA A 223 -12.48 6.85 2.42
CA ALA A 223 -12.52 5.41 2.58
C ALA A 223 -11.25 4.78 2.02
N LEU A 224 -10.80 3.70 2.66
CA LEU A 224 -9.51 3.10 2.38
C LEU A 224 -9.40 2.63 0.92
N LEU A 225 -8.32 3.03 0.25
CA LEU A 225 -7.94 2.50 -1.05
C LEU A 225 -6.98 1.32 -0.87
N LYS A 226 -6.82 0.50 -1.92
CA LYS A 226 -5.77 -0.52 -1.97
C LYS A 226 -4.34 0.05 -1.87
N LYS A 227 -4.19 1.37 -2.06
CA LYS A 227 -2.93 2.11 -1.94
C LYS A 227 -2.74 2.86 -0.61
N THR A 228 -3.73 2.85 0.29
CA THR A 228 -3.70 3.60 1.56
C THR A 228 -2.79 2.91 2.58
N ASN A 229 -1.58 3.41 2.77
CA ASN A 229 -0.55 2.76 3.61
C ASN A 229 -0.51 3.26 5.04
N GLY A 230 -1.04 4.46 5.26
CA GLY A 230 -1.21 4.97 6.60
C GLY A 230 -2.01 6.25 6.62
N LEU A 231 -2.73 6.41 7.72
CA LEU A 231 -3.53 7.57 8.04
C LEU A 231 -2.86 8.31 9.20
N LEU A 232 -2.34 9.49 8.89
CA LEU A 232 -1.86 10.42 9.90
C LEU A 232 -3.03 11.31 10.32
N VAL A 233 -3.38 11.23 11.60
CA VAL A 233 -4.42 12.05 12.23
C VAL A 233 -3.74 13.21 12.93
N VAL A 234 -4.13 14.44 12.60
CA VAL A 234 -3.60 15.64 13.27
C VAL A 234 -4.73 16.56 13.69
N ASP A 235 -4.49 17.33 14.75
CA ASP A 235 -5.37 18.41 15.14
C ASP A 235 -5.25 19.55 14.11
N LYS A 236 -6.38 19.98 13.58
CA LYS A 236 -6.47 20.98 12.52
C LYS A 236 -5.91 22.33 12.98
N ALA A 237 -6.10 22.71 14.25
CA ALA A 237 -5.57 23.97 14.77
C ALA A 237 -4.04 23.91 14.86
N LYS A 238 -3.46 22.79 15.31
CA LYS A 238 -2.00 22.58 15.30
C LYS A 238 -1.44 22.68 13.89
N TYR A 239 -2.06 22.00 12.92
CA TYR A 239 -1.59 22.00 11.54
C TYR A 239 -1.65 23.39 10.87
N VAL A 240 -2.74 24.14 11.08
CA VAL A 240 -2.92 25.48 10.48
C VAL A 240 -2.01 26.52 11.14
N ALA A 241 -1.85 26.49 12.47
CA ALA A 241 -1.00 27.42 13.19
C ALA A 241 0.46 27.33 12.77
N ASP A 242 0.91 26.13 12.41
CA ASP A 242 2.31 25.87 12.10
C ASP A 242 2.71 26.15 10.65
N GLN A 243 1.76 26.51 9.77
CA GLN A 243 1.92 26.60 8.31
C GLN A 243 3.04 25.70 7.82
N VAL A 244 2.80 24.38 7.82
CA VAL A 244 3.68 23.40 7.16
C VAL A 244 3.57 23.64 5.65
N ALA A 245 4.13 24.76 5.20
CA ALA A 245 4.12 25.18 3.83
C ALA A 245 5.32 24.53 3.14
N PHE A 246 5.03 23.60 2.23
CA PHE A 246 5.96 23.14 1.19
C PHE A 246 6.26 24.23 0.13
N LYS A 247 5.85 25.48 0.37
CA LYS A 247 6.01 26.57 -0.60
C LYS A 247 7.33 27.28 -0.34
N GLU A 248 8.07 27.48 -1.42
CA GLU A 248 9.20 28.41 -1.48
C GLU A 248 8.78 29.77 -0.92
N LEU A 249 9.54 30.29 0.05
CA LEU A 249 9.50 31.71 0.36
C LEU A 249 10.26 32.46 -0.74
N PRO A 250 9.79 33.63 -1.20
CA PRO A 250 10.47 34.37 -2.26
C PRO A 250 11.94 34.61 -1.92
N GLY A 251 12.85 34.10 -2.75
CA GLY A 251 14.29 34.31 -2.61
C GLY A 251 15.04 33.26 -1.76
N GLN A 252 14.41 32.17 -1.32
CA GLN A 252 15.09 31.05 -0.69
C GLN A 252 15.24 29.87 -1.66
N ALA A 253 16.38 29.17 -1.59
CA ALA A 253 16.50 27.86 -2.22
C ALA A 253 15.45 26.92 -1.59
N PRO A 254 14.80 26.05 -2.37
CA PRO A 254 13.83 25.11 -1.83
C PRO A 254 14.50 24.29 -0.72
N PRO A 255 13.88 24.16 0.47
CA PRO A 255 14.48 23.42 1.56
C PRO A 255 14.67 21.96 1.13
N THR A 256 15.78 21.35 1.54
CA THR A 256 15.99 19.92 1.26
C THR A 256 15.05 19.10 2.14
N TRP A 257 14.73 17.88 1.73
CA TRP A 257 13.92 16.98 2.54
C TRP A 257 14.58 16.63 3.88
N GLU A 258 15.93 16.62 3.91
CA GLU A 258 16.75 16.42 5.10
C GLU A 258 16.58 17.57 6.12
N ASP A 259 16.38 18.80 5.63
CA ASP A 259 16.11 19.98 6.48
C ASP A 259 14.65 20.07 6.94
N THR A 260 13.73 19.63 6.08
CA THR A 260 12.28 19.87 6.26
C THR A 260 11.66 18.82 7.19
N LEU A 261 12.06 17.56 7.06
CA LEU A 261 11.39 16.47 7.76
C LEU A 261 11.57 16.50 9.29
N PRO A 262 12.78 16.67 9.86
CA PRO A 262 12.94 16.72 11.32
C PRO A 262 12.07 17.82 11.94
N ARG A 263 11.97 18.97 11.27
CA ARG A 263 11.12 20.10 11.69
C ARG A 263 9.63 19.78 11.60
N ILE A 264 9.17 19.11 10.53
CA ILE A 264 7.78 18.66 10.41
C ILE A 264 7.45 17.64 11.49
N MET A 265 8.32 16.65 11.69
CA MET A 265 8.12 15.62 12.71
C MET A 265 8.10 16.20 14.11
N GLU A 266 8.96 17.17 14.43
CA GLU A 266 8.96 17.86 15.72
C GLU A 266 7.65 18.62 15.94
N LYS A 267 7.25 19.46 14.96
CA LYS A 267 6.02 20.26 15.02
C LYS A 267 4.76 19.41 15.17
N LEU A 268 4.66 18.33 14.40
CA LEU A 268 3.53 17.40 14.44
C LEU A 268 3.64 16.39 15.60
N GLY A 269 4.68 16.47 16.44
CA GLY A 269 4.89 15.55 17.56
C GLY A 269 5.11 14.10 17.14
N LEU A 270 5.61 13.88 15.92
CA LEU A 270 5.84 12.56 15.31
C LEU A 270 7.19 11.95 15.66
N LEU A 271 8.12 12.69 16.27
CA LEU A 271 9.42 12.17 16.69
C LEU A 271 9.30 10.92 17.59
N LYS A 272 8.21 10.82 18.37
CA LYS A 272 7.88 9.65 19.20
C LYS A 272 7.69 8.36 18.40
N TYR A 273 7.41 8.45 17.10
CA TYR A 273 7.23 7.29 16.22
C TYR A 273 8.52 6.80 15.55
N LEU A 274 9.64 7.51 15.70
CA LEU A 274 10.93 7.07 15.13
C LEU A 274 11.45 5.75 15.71
N LYS A 275 11.01 5.40 16.92
CA LYS A 275 11.36 4.16 17.64
C LYS A 275 10.14 3.26 17.87
N TRP A 276 9.03 3.54 17.20
CA TRP A 276 7.84 2.72 17.30
C TRP A 276 8.04 1.47 16.45
N HIS A 277 7.92 0.30 17.08
CA HIS A 277 7.95 -0.99 16.40
C HIS A 277 6.78 -1.83 16.93
N PRO A 278 5.66 -1.94 16.19
CA PRO A 278 4.54 -2.78 16.56
C PRO A 278 4.89 -4.26 16.37
N ASP A 279 4.33 -5.11 17.23
CA ASP A 279 4.48 -6.56 17.14
C ASP A 279 3.17 -7.28 16.79
N THR A 280 2.07 -6.53 16.64
CA THR A 280 0.75 -7.09 16.38
C THR A 280 0.00 -6.28 15.34
N ILE A 281 -0.65 -6.98 14.41
CA ILE A 281 -1.61 -6.41 13.48
C ILE A 281 -2.97 -6.48 14.15
N HIS A 282 -3.64 -5.33 14.31
CA HIS A 282 -4.96 -5.26 14.89
C HIS A 282 -6.02 -5.47 13.81
N ASP A 283 -6.69 -6.62 13.85
CA ASP A 283 -7.71 -6.99 12.87
C ASP A 283 -9.07 -6.42 13.25
N VAL A 284 -9.63 -5.58 12.38
CA VAL A 284 -10.95 -4.94 12.57
C VAL A 284 -11.99 -5.42 11.56
N ARG A 285 -11.69 -6.47 10.79
CA ARG A 285 -12.52 -6.86 9.63
C ARG A 285 -13.94 -7.24 10.01
N ASP A 286 -14.15 -7.76 11.22
CA ASP A 286 -15.48 -8.18 11.68
C ASP A 286 -16.29 -7.02 12.29
N GLN A 287 -15.64 -5.91 12.66
CA GLN A 287 -16.23 -4.72 13.25
C GLN A 287 -16.71 -3.71 12.20
N ILE A 288 -16.30 -3.87 10.94
CA ILE A 288 -16.69 -2.95 9.86
C ILE A 288 -18.04 -3.38 9.27
N GLU A 289 -19.01 -2.46 9.36
CA GLU A 289 -20.39 -2.69 8.95
C GLU A 289 -20.70 -2.15 7.55
N ARG A 290 -19.86 -1.27 7.01
CA ARG A 290 -20.03 -0.67 5.68
C ARG A 290 -18.70 -0.31 5.05
N VAL A 291 -18.67 -0.33 3.72
CA VAL A 291 -17.50 0.07 2.93
C VAL A 291 -17.92 0.87 1.70
N ARG A 292 -17.04 1.78 1.25
CA ARG A 292 -17.09 2.44 -0.05
C ARG A 292 -15.89 1.99 -0.89
N LEU A 293 -16.15 1.18 -1.90
CA LEU A 293 -15.17 0.72 -2.87
C LEU A 293 -15.08 1.72 -4.02
N TYR A 294 -14.02 2.52 -4.08
CA TYR A 294 -13.78 3.40 -5.22
C TYR A 294 -13.48 2.59 -6.48
N LEU A 295 -14.05 2.98 -7.62
CA LEU A 295 -13.83 2.27 -8.88
C LEU A 295 -12.39 2.41 -9.39
N ASN A 296 -11.64 3.39 -8.86
CA ASN A 296 -10.22 3.58 -9.11
C ASN A 296 -9.44 3.60 -7.78
N HIS A 297 -8.43 2.74 -7.67
CA HIS A 297 -7.58 2.61 -6.48
C HIS A 297 -6.11 2.98 -6.75
N ALA A 298 -5.84 3.67 -7.84
CA ALA A 298 -4.52 3.82 -8.39
C ALA A 298 -4.23 5.25 -8.87
N ILE A 299 -3.00 5.49 -9.33
CA ILE A 299 -2.59 6.79 -9.85
C ILE A 299 -3.45 7.22 -11.06
N THR A 300 -4.22 8.27 -10.86
CA THR A 300 -4.98 8.96 -11.90
C THR A 300 -4.12 10.00 -12.61
N PRO A 301 -4.26 10.21 -13.94
CA PRO A 301 -5.25 9.62 -14.86
C PRO A 301 -4.78 8.35 -15.61
N ILE A 302 -3.62 7.80 -15.23
CA ILE A 302 -2.96 6.68 -15.93
C ILE A 302 -3.83 5.42 -15.84
N VAL A 303 -4.27 5.07 -14.63
CA VAL A 303 -5.09 3.90 -14.38
C VAL A 303 -6.57 4.29 -14.47
N LYS A 304 -7.35 3.50 -15.18
CA LYS A 304 -8.78 3.69 -15.46
C LYS A 304 -9.65 3.01 -14.40
N SER A 305 -10.78 3.63 -14.10
CA SER A 305 -11.81 3.06 -13.24
C SER A 305 -12.28 1.71 -13.80
N SER A 306 -12.50 0.78 -12.89
CA SER A 306 -13.19 -0.49 -13.17
C SER A 306 -14.67 -0.25 -13.47
N ILE A 307 -15.30 -1.20 -14.16
CA ILE A 307 -16.70 -1.14 -14.59
C ILE A 307 -17.54 -1.96 -13.61
N PRO A 308 -18.50 -1.36 -12.87
CA PRO A 308 -19.39 -2.09 -11.97
C PRO A 308 -20.14 -3.22 -12.70
N VAL A 309 -20.25 -4.38 -12.05
CA VAL A 309 -21.03 -5.54 -12.53
C VAL A 309 -22.18 -5.90 -11.59
N VAL A 310 -22.43 -5.07 -10.59
CA VAL A 310 -23.52 -5.19 -9.61
C VAL A 310 -24.40 -3.95 -9.64
N ARG A 311 -25.57 -4.04 -9.02
CA ARG A 311 -26.57 -2.98 -8.92
C ARG A 311 -27.01 -2.80 -7.47
N ALA A 312 -27.55 -1.63 -7.14
CA ALA A 312 -28.15 -1.41 -5.82
C ALA A 312 -29.25 -2.44 -5.54
N GLY A 313 -29.23 -3.03 -4.35
CA GLY A 313 -30.11 -4.13 -3.93
C GLY A 313 -29.50 -5.52 -4.08
N ASP A 314 -28.44 -5.71 -4.87
CA ASP A 314 -27.79 -7.00 -5.03
C ASP A 314 -27.18 -7.49 -3.71
N LYS A 315 -27.35 -8.78 -3.41
CA LYS A 315 -26.61 -9.46 -2.33
C LYS A 315 -25.26 -9.90 -2.86
N VAL A 316 -24.20 -9.62 -2.10
CA VAL A 316 -22.83 -9.98 -2.47
C VAL A 316 -22.17 -10.79 -1.35
N LYS A 317 -21.27 -11.68 -1.75
CA LYS A 317 -20.37 -12.40 -0.84
C LYS A 317 -18.97 -11.80 -0.88
N ARG A 318 -18.29 -11.78 0.25
CA ARG A 318 -16.91 -11.34 0.37
C ARG A 318 -16.03 -12.12 -0.60
N GLY A 319 -15.26 -11.39 -1.41
CA GLY A 319 -14.46 -11.94 -2.51
C GLY A 319 -15.20 -12.07 -3.85
N GLN A 320 -16.51 -11.80 -3.91
CA GLN A 320 -17.26 -11.78 -5.18
C GLN A 320 -16.84 -10.57 -6.02
N LEU A 321 -16.68 -10.75 -7.32
CA LEU A 321 -16.41 -9.67 -8.28
C LEU A 321 -17.58 -8.66 -8.27
N VAL A 322 -17.28 -7.38 -8.04
CA VAL A 322 -18.25 -6.28 -8.04
C VAL A 322 -17.95 -5.23 -9.11
N ALA A 323 -16.71 -5.15 -9.59
CA ALA A 323 -16.36 -4.39 -10.78
C ALA A 323 -15.27 -5.10 -11.59
N LYS A 324 -15.46 -5.21 -12.91
CA LYS A 324 -14.48 -5.80 -13.82
C LYS A 324 -13.46 -4.74 -14.28
N PRO A 325 -12.22 -5.13 -14.65
CA PRO A 325 -11.30 -4.22 -15.35
C PRO A 325 -11.96 -3.69 -16.64
N ILE A 326 -11.53 -2.51 -17.11
CA ILE A 326 -11.93 -2.04 -18.44
C ILE A 326 -11.51 -3.05 -19.53
N ASP A 327 -12.34 -3.18 -20.56
CA ASP A 327 -12.06 -4.06 -21.68
C ASP A 327 -10.86 -3.51 -22.48
N GLY A 328 -9.94 -4.40 -22.86
CA GLY A 328 -8.69 -4.01 -23.53
C GLY A 328 -7.61 -5.08 -23.47
N ALA A 329 -6.57 -4.92 -24.28
CA ALA A 329 -5.40 -5.77 -24.21
C ALA A 329 -4.66 -5.50 -22.89
N ILE A 330 -4.24 -6.57 -22.19
CA ILE A 330 -3.56 -6.45 -20.89
C ILE A 330 -2.24 -5.66 -20.99
N GLU A 331 -1.61 -5.61 -22.17
CA GLU A 331 -0.39 -4.84 -22.42
C GLU A 331 -0.63 -3.38 -22.81
N ASP A 332 -1.88 -2.96 -23.05
CA ASP A 332 -2.18 -1.60 -23.46
C ASP A 332 -2.28 -0.67 -22.24
N ILE A 333 -1.29 0.22 -22.13
CA ILE A 333 -1.16 1.22 -21.08
C ILE A 333 -2.40 2.14 -20.99
N LYS A 334 -3.13 2.35 -22.10
CA LYS A 334 -4.33 3.20 -22.14
C LYS A 334 -5.54 2.56 -21.45
N THR A 335 -5.52 1.23 -21.31
CA THR A 335 -6.58 0.43 -20.69
C THR A 335 -6.17 -0.18 -19.35
N LEU A 336 -5.15 0.39 -18.69
CA LEU A 336 -4.72 -0.06 -17.37
C LEU A 336 -5.87 0.02 -16.37
N SER A 337 -6.36 -1.13 -15.92
CA SER A 337 -7.36 -1.24 -14.87
C SER A 337 -7.22 -2.59 -14.15
N VAL A 338 -7.87 -2.73 -13.00
CA VAL A 338 -7.84 -3.94 -12.16
C VAL A 338 -9.26 -4.25 -11.66
N ALA A 339 -9.50 -5.50 -11.30
CA ALA A 339 -10.79 -5.93 -10.77
C ALA A 339 -11.01 -5.45 -9.33
N LEU A 340 -12.28 -5.29 -8.95
CA LEU A 340 -12.72 -5.04 -7.57
C LEU A 340 -13.66 -6.14 -7.10
N HIS A 341 -13.52 -6.48 -5.83
CA HIS A 341 -14.29 -7.52 -5.18
C HIS A 341 -14.92 -6.98 -3.90
N ALA A 342 -16.06 -7.54 -3.52
CA ALA A 342 -16.72 -7.20 -2.27
C ALA A 342 -15.79 -7.51 -1.09
N SER A 343 -15.54 -6.51 -0.24
CA SER A 343 -14.67 -6.68 0.94
C SER A 343 -15.43 -7.16 2.18
N LEU A 344 -16.76 -7.24 2.12
CA LEU A 344 -17.64 -7.83 3.13
C LEU A 344 -18.82 -8.57 2.48
N ASP A 345 -19.42 -9.48 3.24
CA ASP A 345 -20.73 -10.06 2.94
C ASP A 345 -21.80 -8.98 3.18
N GLY A 346 -22.71 -8.77 2.24
CA GLY A 346 -23.72 -7.73 2.44
C GLY A 346 -24.63 -7.46 1.25
N VAL A 347 -25.20 -6.26 1.25
CA VAL A 347 -26.04 -5.72 0.16
C VAL A 347 -25.37 -4.49 -0.42
N VAL A 348 -25.40 -4.38 -1.75
CA VAL A 348 -25.01 -3.18 -2.48
C VAL A 348 -26.05 -2.10 -2.21
N LYS A 349 -25.65 -1.01 -1.56
CA LYS A 349 -26.53 0.12 -1.24
C LYS A 349 -26.55 1.17 -2.33
N GLU A 350 -25.41 1.38 -2.98
CA GLU A 350 -25.24 2.43 -3.97
C GLU A 350 -24.18 2.00 -4.99
N VAL A 351 -24.40 2.36 -6.25
CA VAL A 351 -23.43 2.24 -7.34
C VAL A 351 -23.43 3.55 -8.10
N THR A 352 -22.27 4.22 -8.16
CA THR A 352 -22.06 5.46 -8.90
C THR A 352 -21.04 5.24 -10.01
N ASP A 353 -20.68 6.31 -10.73
CA ASP A 353 -19.58 6.35 -11.69
C ASP A 353 -18.19 6.33 -11.03
N THR A 354 -18.11 6.49 -9.71
CA THR A 354 -16.87 6.64 -8.96
C THR A 354 -16.70 5.63 -7.83
N TYR A 355 -17.77 5.04 -7.29
CA TYR A 355 -17.70 4.07 -6.20
C TYR A 355 -18.91 3.14 -6.09
N ILE A 356 -18.76 2.09 -5.28
CA ILE A 356 -19.80 1.16 -4.85
C ILE A 356 -19.86 1.17 -3.31
N VAL A 357 -21.05 1.29 -2.72
CA VAL A 357 -21.24 1.17 -1.26
C VAL A 357 -21.82 -0.20 -0.92
N LEU A 358 -21.17 -0.92 -0.02
CA LEU A 358 -21.65 -2.17 0.54
C LEU A 358 -21.98 -1.97 2.02
N GLN A 359 -23.05 -2.62 2.48
CA GLN A 359 -23.42 -2.66 3.89
C GLN A 359 -23.70 -4.11 4.30
N LYS A 360 -23.15 -4.50 5.44
CA LYS A 360 -23.34 -5.82 6.05
C LYS A 360 -24.82 -6.04 6.39
N VAL A 361 -25.26 -7.30 6.37
CA VAL A 361 -26.65 -7.73 6.62
C VAL A 361 -26.70 -8.63 7.84
#